data_AF-A0A3D5DC99-F1
#
_entry.id   AF-A0A3D5DC99-F1
#
_cell.length_a   1.000
_cell.length_b   1.000
_cell.length_c   1.000
_cell.angle_alpha   90.00
_cell.angle_beta   90.00
_cell.angle_gamma   90.00
#
_symmetry.space_group_name_H-M   'P 1'
#
loop_
_entity.id
_entity.type
_entity.pdbx_description
1 polymer ?
#
loop_
_entity_poly.entity_id
_entity_poly.type
_entity_poly.pdbx_seq_one_letter_code
_entity_poly.pdbx_strand_id
1 'polypeptide(L)'
;MKINDVNIENTFAEAFPMKATRIIVTAANDTWAAHAARAMTGFATSVIACGCEAGIERSLKATETPDGRPGISVLMFSMNTKELSKQIQNRVGQCVLTCPTTACYSGLDDGDPIALGRNLRYFGDGYQISKKLGNTRYWRVPVMDGEFVCEEDARVTKAIGGGNFLILSETQEQALIASER
;
A
#
# COMPACT_ATOMS: atom_id res chain seq x y z
N MET A 1 -19.40 3.46 29.64
CA MET A 1 -20.44 3.22 28.61
C MET A 1 -20.62 1.71 28.45
N LYS A 2 -21.74 1.22 27.92
CA LYS A 2 -21.89 -0.20 27.53
C LYS A 2 -22.36 -0.32 26.09
N ILE A 3 -21.81 -1.27 25.35
CA ILE A 3 -22.25 -1.64 24.00
C ILE A 3 -22.40 -3.16 23.97
N ASN A 4 -23.60 -3.68 23.66
CA ASN A 4 -23.90 -5.12 23.71
C ASN A 4 -23.47 -5.77 25.05
N ASP A 5 -23.78 -5.09 26.16
CA ASP A 5 -23.38 -5.47 27.52
C ASP A 5 -21.87 -5.51 27.82
N VAL A 6 -21.02 -5.22 26.83
CA VAL A 6 -19.58 -5.05 27.01
C VAL A 6 -19.30 -3.67 27.59
N ASN A 7 -18.55 -3.64 28.70
CA ASN A 7 -18.10 -2.39 29.31
C ASN A 7 -17.07 -1.70 28.41
N ILE A 8 -17.35 -0.45 28.06
CA ILE A 8 -16.39 0.43 27.39
C ILE A 8 -15.79 1.36 28.45
N GLU A 9 -14.50 1.17 28.69
CA GLU A 9 -13.70 1.99 29.61
C GLU A 9 -13.66 3.43 29.10
N ASN A 10 -13.90 4.40 29.99
CA ASN A 10 -13.85 5.81 29.65
C ASN A 10 -12.40 6.31 29.65
N THR A 11 -11.66 5.93 28.61
CA THR A 11 -10.24 6.24 28.42
C THR A 11 -9.96 6.66 26.98
N PHE A 12 -8.70 6.87 26.63
CA PHE A 12 -8.26 7.29 25.30
C PHE A 12 -7.11 6.41 24.78
N ALA A 13 -6.93 6.41 23.45
CA ALA A 13 -5.76 5.85 22.79
C ALA A 13 -4.85 6.98 22.32
N GLU A 14 -3.57 6.92 22.69
CA GLU A 14 -2.57 7.87 22.21
C GLU A 14 -1.96 7.38 20.90
N ALA A 15 -2.00 8.23 19.88
CA ALA A 15 -1.52 7.94 18.54
C ALA A 15 -0.43 8.95 18.14
N PHE A 16 0.30 8.63 17.08
CA PHE A 16 1.51 9.36 16.70
C PHE A 16 1.44 9.89 15.27
N PRO A 17 2.02 11.07 14.99
CA PRO A 17 2.10 11.59 13.63
C PRO A 17 3.04 10.71 12.78
N MET A 18 2.59 10.38 11.58
CA MET A 18 3.33 9.59 10.59
C MET A 18 3.25 10.23 9.20
N LYS A 19 3.98 9.65 8.25
CA LYS A 19 3.80 9.88 6.82
C LYS A 19 3.13 8.67 6.20
N ALA A 20 2.18 8.89 5.29
CA ALA A 20 1.50 7.83 4.59
C ALA A 20 1.43 8.06 3.08
N THR A 21 1.39 6.97 2.34
CA THR A 21 0.98 6.95 0.93
C THR A 21 -0.12 5.89 0.75
N ARG A 22 -0.86 6.02 -0.34
CA ARG A 22 -1.70 4.95 -0.87
C ARG A 22 -1.15 4.54 -2.23
N ILE A 23 -0.98 3.24 -2.41
CA ILE A 23 -0.56 2.63 -3.67
C ILE A 23 -1.70 1.76 -4.18
N ILE A 24 -1.99 1.86 -5.48
CA ILE A 24 -2.94 0.99 -6.16
C ILE A 24 -2.13 -0.01 -6.98
N VAL A 25 -2.34 -1.30 -6.70
CA VAL A 25 -1.77 -2.40 -7.47
C VAL A 25 -2.88 -3.06 -8.25
N THR A 26 -2.77 -3.08 -9.57
CA THR A 26 -3.72 -3.77 -10.47
C THR A 26 -3.06 -5.01 -11.05
N ALA A 27 -3.87 -5.96 -11.49
CA ALA A 27 -3.38 -7.16 -12.16
C ALA A 27 -4.43 -7.71 -13.13
N ALA A 28 -4.13 -8.83 -13.80
CA ALA A 28 -5.07 -9.47 -14.71
C ALA A 28 -6.36 -9.96 -14.03
N ASN A 29 -6.30 -10.30 -12.73
CA ASN A 29 -7.45 -10.69 -11.91
C ASN A 29 -7.18 -10.42 -10.42
N ASP A 30 -8.22 -10.57 -9.59
CA ASP A 30 -8.15 -10.33 -8.14
C ASP A 30 -7.09 -11.20 -7.44
N THR A 31 -6.89 -12.44 -7.89
CA THR A 31 -5.90 -13.36 -7.31
C THR A 31 -4.48 -12.82 -7.45
N TRP A 32 -4.10 -12.37 -8.66
CA TRP A 32 -2.75 -11.82 -8.89
C TRP A 32 -2.55 -10.48 -8.21
N ALA A 33 -3.58 -9.63 -8.16
CA ALA A 33 -3.52 -8.38 -7.40
C ALA A 33 -3.29 -8.68 -5.91
N ALA A 34 -3.96 -9.70 -5.37
CA ALA A 34 -3.81 -10.13 -3.99
C ALA A 34 -2.44 -10.73 -3.68
N HIS A 35 -1.83 -11.48 -4.59
CA HIS A 35 -0.46 -11.97 -4.41
C HIS A 35 0.54 -10.82 -4.29
N ALA A 36 0.47 -9.85 -5.21
CA ALA A 36 1.33 -8.67 -5.18
C ALA A 36 1.14 -7.84 -3.91
N ALA A 37 -0.11 -7.56 -3.54
CA ALA A 37 -0.43 -6.77 -2.35
C ALA A 37 0.05 -7.46 -1.07
N ARG A 38 -0.21 -8.76 -0.89
CA ARG A 38 0.26 -9.51 0.29
C ARG A 38 1.78 -9.56 0.38
N ALA A 39 2.47 -9.77 -0.74
CA ALA A 39 3.94 -9.74 -0.77
C ALA A 39 4.46 -8.35 -0.39
N MET A 40 3.87 -7.29 -0.96
CA MET A 40 4.23 -5.90 -0.70
C MET A 40 4.02 -5.48 0.76
N THR A 41 2.96 -5.98 1.41
CA THR A 41 2.62 -5.66 2.81
C THR A 41 3.18 -6.65 3.83
N GLY A 42 3.90 -7.69 3.38
CA GLY A 42 4.57 -8.64 4.27
C GLY A 42 5.73 -7.98 5.04
N PHE A 43 6.04 -8.48 6.23
CA PHE A 43 7.09 -7.90 7.11
C PHE A 43 6.95 -6.37 7.25
N ALA A 44 5.76 -5.92 7.64
CA ALA A 44 5.41 -4.49 7.77
C ALA A 44 4.42 -4.23 8.91
N THR A 45 4.60 -4.91 10.05
CA THR A 45 3.66 -4.81 11.17
C THR A 45 3.94 -3.61 12.09
N SER A 46 5.20 -3.22 12.24
CA SER A 46 5.59 -2.08 13.06
C SER A 46 6.84 -1.40 12.52
N VAL A 47 6.84 -0.07 12.47
CA VAL A 47 8.01 0.73 12.06
C VAL A 47 9.26 0.49 12.94
N ILE A 48 9.09 -0.06 14.16
CA ILE A 48 10.18 -0.31 15.12
C ILE A 48 11.26 -1.22 14.52
N ALA A 49 10.87 -2.27 13.80
CA ALA A 49 11.80 -3.26 13.27
C ALA A 49 11.48 -3.76 11.85
N CYS A 50 10.35 -3.35 11.26
CA CYS A 50 9.98 -3.71 9.88
C CYS A 50 10.32 -2.62 8.85
N GLY A 51 10.69 -1.42 9.31
CA GLY A 51 11.04 -0.26 8.47
C GLY A 51 9.84 0.50 7.88
N CYS A 52 8.66 -0.11 7.78
CA CYS A 52 7.37 0.56 7.57
C CYS A 52 6.24 -0.21 8.24
N GLU A 53 5.09 0.44 8.35
CA GLU A 53 3.80 -0.21 8.55
C GLU A 53 3.06 -0.25 7.22
N ALA A 54 2.49 -1.39 6.83
CA ALA A 54 1.75 -1.49 5.59
C ALA A 54 0.61 -2.50 5.70
N GLY A 55 -0.49 -2.22 5.02
CA GLY A 55 -1.68 -3.06 5.05
C GLY A 55 -2.51 -2.91 3.80
N ILE A 56 -3.26 -3.97 3.49
CA ILE A 56 -4.30 -3.93 2.46
C ILE A 56 -5.46 -3.09 3.01
N GLU A 57 -5.82 -2.02 2.30
CA GLU A 57 -6.97 -1.20 2.66
C GLU A 57 -8.27 -1.85 2.18
N ARG A 58 -8.33 -2.17 0.88
CA ARG A 58 -9.48 -2.82 0.25
C ARG A 58 -9.17 -3.27 -1.18
N SER A 59 -10.00 -4.17 -1.69
CA SER A 59 -10.08 -4.45 -3.13
C SER A 59 -10.78 -3.30 -3.88
N LEU A 60 -10.42 -3.13 -5.15
CA LEU A 60 -10.93 -2.15 -6.09
C LEU A 60 -11.53 -2.87 -7.29
N LYS A 61 -12.70 -2.43 -7.75
CA LYS A 61 -13.27 -2.86 -9.02
C LYS A 61 -12.50 -2.25 -10.18
N ALA A 62 -12.58 -2.88 -11.35
CA ALA A 62 -12.06 -2.35 -12.61
C ALA A 62 -12.50 -0.89 -12.91
N THR A 63 -13.70 -0.50 -12.49
CA THR A 63 -14.23 0.86 -12.69
C THR A 63 -13.58 1.92 -11.79
N GLU A 64 -12.80 1.50 -10.80
CA GLU A 64 -12.15 2.39 -9.82
C GLU A 64 -10.65 2.54 -10.09
N THR A 65 -10.10 1.84 -11.08
CA THR A 65 -8.64 1.76 -11.32
C THR A 65 -8.25 2.48 -12.61
N PRO A 66 -7.01 3.03 -12.68
CA PRO A 66 -6.58 3.83 -13.84
C PRO A 66 -6.53 3.08 -15.17
N ASP A 67 -6.38 1.76 -15.14
CA ASP A 67 -6.22 0.91 -16.34
C ASP A 67 -7.42 -0.01 -16.61
N GLY A 68 -8.51 0.15 -15.86
CA GLY A 68 -9.72 -0.64 -16.06
C GLY A 68 -9.61 -2.09 -15.62
N ARG A 69 -8.62 -2.45 -14.78
CA ARG A 69 -8.40 -3.82 -14.29
C ARG A 69 -8.70 -3.94 -12.80
N PRO A 70 -9.06 -5.13 -12.29
CA PRO A 70 -9.18 -5.33 -10.84
C PRO A 70 -7.88 -4.95 -10.12
N GLY A 71 -8.01 -4.39 -8.93
CA GLY A 71 -6.86 -3.95 -8.15
C GLY A 71 -7.06 -3.98 -6.66
N ILE A 72 -6.01 -3.65 -5.93
CA ILE A 72 -6.00 -3.55 -4.48
C ILE A 72 -5.35 -2.23 -4.09
N SER A 73 -6.01 -1.54 -3.17
CA SER A 73 -5.46 -0.39 -2.49
C SER A 73 -4.64 -0.84 -1.29
N VAL A 74 -3.41 -0.35 -1.19
CA VAL A 74 -2.47 -0.60 -0.10
C VAL A 74 -2.11 0.72 0.56
N LEU A 75 -2.17 0.75 1.90
CA LEU A 75 -1.65 1.86 2.68
C LEU A 75 -0.26 1.51 3.19
N MET A 76 0.65 2.47 3.12
CA MET A 76 2.00 2.36 3.66
C MET A 76 2.34 3.58 4.50
N PHE A 77 2.91 3.35 5.66
CA PHE A 77 3.23 4.35 6.68
C PHE A 77 4.69 4.23 7.10
N SER A 78 5.31 5.36 7.40
CA SER A 78 6.59 5.40 8.10
C SER A 78 6.75 6.70 8.89
N MET A 79 7.82 6.80 9.68
CA MET A 79 8.10 7.98 10.50
C MET A 79 8.43 9.23 9.67
N ASN A 80 8.92 9.08 8.43
CA ASN A 80 9.30 10.22 7.60
C ASN A 80 9.28 9.88 6.09
N THR A 81 9.20 10.90 5.25
CA THR A 81 9.08 10.75 3.79
C THR A 81 10.26 10.01 3.17
N LYS A 82 11.48 10.16 3.71
CA LYS A 82 12.68 9.50 3.18
C LYS A 82 12.61 7.98 3.36
N GLU A 83 12.30 7.51 4.57
CA GLU A 83 12.12 6.08 4.83
C GLU A 83 10.91 5.52 4.09
N LEU A 84 9.81 6.29 3.98
CA LEU A 84 8.65 5.87 3.21
C LEU A 84 9.01 5.66 1.74
N SER A 85 9.72 6.61 1.11
CA SER A 85 10.16 6.53 -0.28
C SER A 85 11.07 5.32 -0.52
N LYS A 86 12.01 5.05 0.40
CA LYS A 86 12.87 3.86 0.34
C LYS A 86 12.05 2.56 0.40
N GLN A 87 11.07 2.48 1.30
CA GLN A 87 10.23 1.29 1.46
C GLN A 87 9.34 1.06 0.24
N ILE A 88 8.78 2.12 -0.36
CA ILE A 88 8.02 2.02 -1.61
C ILE A 88 8.91 1.50 -2.74
N GLN A 89 10.10 2.06 -2.92
CA GLN A 89 11.02 1.61 -3.97
C GLN A 89 11.35 0.12 -3.81
N ASN A 90 11.70 -0.32 -2.60
CA ASN A 90 12.05 -1.71 -2.32
C ASN A 90 10.86 -2.65 -2.55
N ARG A 91 9.69 -2.31 -1.99
CA ARG A 91 8.52 -3.19 -2.00
C ARG A 91 7.85 -3.22 -3.36
N VAL A 92 7.72 -2.09 -4.05
CA VAL A 92 7.22 -2.09 -5.44
C VAL A 92 8.21 -2.83 -6.34
N GLY A 93 9.50 -2.53 -6.23
CA GLY A 93 10.52 -3.14 -7.10
C GLY A 93 10.71 -4.65 -6.90
N GLN A 94 10.54 -5.16 -5.68
CA GLN A 94 10.80 -6.57 -5.36
C GLN A 94 9.55 -7.43 -5.14
N CYS A 95 8.37 -6.81 -4.95
CA CYS A 95 7.13 -7.54 -4.69
C CYS A 95 6.03 -7.27 -5.73
N VAL A 96 6.03 -6.10 -6.38
CA VAL A 96 5.01 -5.74 -7.38
C VAL A 96 5.57 -5.92 -8.79
N LEU A 97 6.66 -5.24 -9.15
CA LEU A 97 7.30 -5.34 -10.47
C LEU A 97 7.62 -6.79 -10.87
N THR A 98 7.95 -7.64 -9.90
CA THR A 98 8.28 -9.06 -10.08
C THR A 98 7.05 -9.97 -10.06
N CYS A 99 5.86 -9.45 -9.72
CA CYS A 99 4.63 -10.20 -9.66
C CYS A 99 3.91 -10.17 -11.03
N PRO A 100 3.48 -11.33 -11.55
CA PRO A 100 2.90 -11.42 -12.89
C PRO A 100 1.77 -10.44 -13.14
N THR A 101 1.76 -9.84 -14.34
CA THR A 101 0.69 -9.00 -14.88
C THR A 101 0.48 -7.67 -14.15
N THR A 102 1.27 -7.33 -13.15
CA THR A 102 0.93 -6.18 -12.29
C THR A 102 1.20 -4.83 -12.94
N ALA A 103 0.45 -3.81 -12.49
CA ALA A 103 0.81 -2.41 -12.66
C ALA A 103 0.62 -1.64 -11.35
N CYS A 104 1.33 -0.51 -11.21
CA CYS A 104 1.42 0.22 -9.94
C CYS A 104 1.14 1.72 -10.11
N TYR A 105 0.17 2.25 -9.38
CA TYR A 105 -0.33 3.62 -9.50
C TYR A 105 -0.36 4.34 -8.15
N SER A 106 -0.36 5.67 -8.17
CA SER A 106 -0.68 6.41 -6.95
C SER A 106 -2.16 6.28 -6.61
N GLY A 107 -2.48 6.10 -5.33
CA GLY A 107 -3.86 6.12 -4.82
C GLY A 107 -4.25 7.43 -4.15
N LEU A 108 -3.39 8.44 -4.19
CA LEU A 108 -3.62 9.77 -3.62
C LEU A 108 -3.43 10.81 -4.72
N ASP A 109 -4.37 11.76 -4.80
CA ASP A 109 -4.31 12.84 -5.80
C ASP A 109 -3.52 14.06 -5.31
N ASP A 110 -3.38 14.22 -3.99
CA ASP A 110 -2.75 15.37 -3.34
C ASP A 110 -1.64 14.95 -2.37
N GLY A 111 -0.73 15.88 -2.07
CA GLY A 111 0.43 15.70 -1.22
C GLY A 111 1.76 15.86 -1.96
N ASP A 112 2.85 15.74 -1.21
CA ASP A 112 4.19 15.92 -1.77
C ASP A 112 4.51 14.74 -2.71
N PRO A 113 5.13 14.98 -3.88
CA PRO A 113 5.54 13.91 -4.78
C PRO A 113 6.69 13.11 -4.18
N ILE A 114 6.63 11.79 -4.32
CA ILE A 114 7.73 10.86 -4.05
C ILE A 114 7.91 9.92 -5.25
N ALA A 115 9.16 9.57 -5.54
CA ALA A 115 9.48 8.73 -6.68
C ALA A 115 8.83 7.34 -6.54
N LEU A 116 8.07 6.94 -7.57
CA LEU A 116 7.56 5.59 -7.75
C LEU A 116 8.27 4.96 -8.96
N GLY A 117 7.69 5.10 -10.16
CA GLY A 117 8.26 4.61 -11.40
C GLY A 117 9.53 5.35 -11.84
N ARG A 118 9.76 6.58 -11.37
CA ARG A 118 10.96 7.37 -11.72
C ARG A 118 12.27 6.61 -11.49
N ASN A 119 12.37 5.86 -10.39
CA ASN A 119 13.56 5.07 -10.07
C ASN A 119 13.48 3.67 -10.67
N LEU A 120 12.30 3.04 -10.63
CA LEU A 120 12.11 1.67 -11.11
C LEU A 120 12.32 1.53 -12.63
N ARG A 121 12.08 2.58 -13.40
CA ARG A 121 12.24 2.57 -14.86
C ARG A 121 13.65 2.18 -15.32
N TYR A 122 14.68 2.41 -14.50
CA TYR A 122 16.06 2.07 -14.83
C TYR A 122 16.29 0.55 -14.93
N PHE A 123 15.38 -0.26 -14.38
CA PHE A 123 15.37 -1.71 -14.59
C PHE A 123 15.23 -2.10 -16.07
N GLY A 124 14.61 -1.24 -16.89
CA GLY A 124 14.48 -1.45 -18.33
C GLY A 124 15.75 -1.21 -19.13
N ASP A 125 16.87 -0.84 -18.49
CA ASP A 125 18.21 -0.70 -19.09
C ASP A 125 18.25 0.07 -20.43
N GLY A 126 17.52 1.20 -20.50
CA GLY A 126 17.45 2.05 -21.69
C GLY A 126 16.25 1.77 -22.60
N TYR A 127 15.54 0.66 -22.40
CA TYR A 127 14.36 0.27 -23.18
C TYR A 127 13.02 0.71 -22.57
N GLN A 128 13.05 1.37 -21.41
CA GLN A 128 11.84 1.92 -20.79
C GLN A 128 11.17 2.99 -21.67
N ILE A 129 9.84 2.92 -21.78
CA ILE A 129 9.05 3.86 -22.58
C ILE A 129 8.34 4.84 -21.66
N SER A 130 8.50 6.14 -21.94
CA SER A 130 7.73 7.19 -21.27
C SER A 130 6.40 7.44 -21.99
N LYS A 131 5.31 7.52 -21.23
CA LYS A 131 4.01 7.97 -21.74
C LYS A 131 3.43 9.02 -20.78
N LYS A 132 2.89 10.11 -21.32
CA LYS A 132 2.24 11.15 -20.53
C LYS A 132 0.77 11.23 -20.94
N LEU A 133 -0.14 11.04 -19.99
CA LEU A 133 -1.58 11.17 -20.17
C LEU A 133 -2.05 12.31 -19.27
N GLY A 134 -2.54 13.39 -19.88
CA GLY A 134 -2.81 14.63 -19.14
C GLY A 134 -1.55 15.14 -18.43
N ASN A 135 -1.63 15.30 -17.11
CA ASN A 135 -0.51 15.72 -16.28
C ASN A 135 0.31 14.56 -15.70
N THR A 136 -0.17 13.34 -15.83
CA THR A 136 0.45 12.15 -15.22
C THR A 136 1.37 11.47 -16.20
N ARG A 137 2.58 11.14 -15.75
CA ARG A 137 3.54 10.34 -16.51
C ARG A 137 3.52 8.91 -16.01
N TYR A 138 3.57 7.98 -16.95
CA TYR A 138 3.71 6.56 -16.75
C TYR A 138 5.00 6.07 -17.42
N TRP A 139 5.55 5.01 -16.86
CA TRP A 139 6.66 4.23 -17.38
C TRP A 139 6.17 2.85 -17.75
N ARG A 140 6.54 2.39 -18.94
CA ARG A 140 6.41 0.99 -19.36
C ARG A 140 7.81 0.41 -19.37
N VAL A 141 8.06 -0.56 -18.49
CA VAL A 141 9.37 -1.16 -18.29
C VAL A 141 9.34 -2.57 -18.88
N PRO A 142 10.16 -2.88 -19.91
CA PRO A 142 10.22 -4.22 -20.46
C PRO A 142 10.66 -5.24 -19.41
N VAL A 143 9.93 -6.33 -19.31
CA VAL A 143 10.15 -7.45 -18.37
C VAL A 143 9.80 -8.77 -19.08
N MET A 144 10.10 -9.91 -18.47
CA MET A 144 9.89 -11.22 -19.12
C MET A 144 8.43 -11.51 -19.46
N ASP A 145 7.48 -11.04 -18.64
CA ASP A 145 6.04 -11.23 -18.87
C ASP A 145 5.41 -10.11 -19.74
N GLY A 146 6.24 -9.26 -20.35
CA GLY A 146 5.84 -8.18 -21.26
C GLY A 146 6.31 -6.82 -20.75
N GLU A 147 5.42 -6.09 -20.07
CA GLU A 147 5.71 -4.75 -19.57
C GLU A 147 5.16 -4.54 -18.17
N PHE A 148 6.01 -4.04 -17.28
CA PHE A 148 5.58 -3.49 -16.01
C PHE A 148 5.22 -2.02 -16.18
N VAL A 149 3.96 -1.67 -15.90
CA VAL A 149 3.46 -0.30 -16.00
C VAL A 149 3.44 0.34 -14.62
N CYS A 150 4.03 1.53 -14.48
CA CYS A 150 3.94 2.29 -13.24
C CYS A 150 3.85 3.80 -13.46
N GLU A 151 3.14 4.48 -12.57
CA GLU A 151 3.13 5.94 -12.50
C GLU A 151 4.50 6.49 -12.07
N GLU A 152 4.89 7.67 -12.55
CA GLU A 152 6.19 8.29 -12.25
C GLU A 152 6.37 8.54 -10.74
N ASP A 153 5.35 9.11 -10.11
CA ASP A 153 5.34 9.51 -8.72
C ASP A 153 4.12 8.92 -7.99
N ALA A 154 4.30 8.69 -6.69
CA ALA A 154 3.20 8.59 -5.75
C ALA A 154 3.10 9.88 -4.92
N ARG A 155 2.00 10.08 -4.20
CA ARG A 155 1.87 11.18 -3.23
C ARG A 155 2.06 10.72 -1.80
N VAL A 156 2.64 11.58 -0.98
CA VAL A 156 2.73 11.41 0.48
C VAL A 156 1.94 12.47 1.21
N THR A 157 1.24 12.07 2.26
CA THR A 157 0.51 12.96 3.16
C THR A 157 0.95 12.77 4.61
N LYS A 158 0.56 13.73 5.47
CA LYS A 158 0.63 13.56 6.93
C LYS A 158 -0.48 12.61 7.35
N ALA A 159 -0.16 11.70 8.27
CA ALA A 159 -1.08 10.67 8.73
C ALA A 159 -0.90 10.42 10.23
N ILE A 160 -1.70 9.49 10.75
CA ILE A 160 -1.70 9.08 12.15
C ILE A 160 -1.49 7.56 12.17
N GLY A 161 -0.61 7.07 13.04
CA GLY A 161 -0.47 5.65 13.35
C GLY A 161 -0.59 5.39 14.84
N GLY A 162 -0.86 4.14 15.22
CA GLY A 162 -0.96 3.72 16.62
C GLY A 162 -2.34 3.89 17.26
N GLY A 163 -3.37 4.29 16.50
CA GLY A 163 -4.75 4.19 16.99
C GLY A 163 -5.09 2.75 17.36
N ASN A 164 -5.61 2.52 18.56
CA ASN A 164 -5.84 1.18 19.08
C ASN A 164 -7.00 1.12 20.09
N PHE A 165 -7.46 -0.09 20.37
CA PHE A 165 -8.30 -0.44 21.50
C PHE A 165 -7.96 -1.88 21.91
N LEU A 166 -8.30 -2.27 23.14
CA LEU A 166 -8.07 -3.62 23.65
C LEU A 166 -9.39 -4.37 23.76
N ILE A 167 -9.38 -5.63 23.33
CA ILE A 167 -10.49 -6.56 23.57
C ILE A 167 -10.07 -7.50 24.71
N LEU A 168 -10.83 -7.45 25.79
CA LEU A 168 -10.63 -8.33 26.95
C LEU A 168 -11.74 -9.39 26.94
N SER A 169 -11.37 -10.65 27.10
CA SER A 169 -12.30 -11.78 27.12
C SER A 169 -11.81 -12.84 28.11
N GLU A 170 -12.69 -13.76 28.50
CA GLU A 170 -12.37 -14.79 29.49
C GLU A 170 -11.40 -15.84 28.90
N THR A 171 -11.46 -16.07 27.58
CA THR A 171 -10.57 -16.99 26.88
C THR A 171 -9.91 -16.34 25.67
N GLN A 172 -8.75 -16.89 25.30
CA GLN A 172 -8.04 -16.51 24.08
C GLN A 172 -8.91 -16.69 22.83
N GLU A 173 -9.67 -17.78 22.75
CA GLU A 173 -10.53 -18.08 21.61
C GLU A 173 -11.64 -17.03 21.44
N GLN A 174 -12.27 -16.60 22.54
CA GLN A 174 -13.28 -15.54 22.51
C GLN A 174 -12.68 -14.21 22.04
N ALA A 175 -11.50 -13.84 22.55
CA ALA A 175 -10.81 -12.62 22.15
C ALA A 175 -10.45 -12.64 20.65
N LEU A 176 -10.02 -13.79 20.13
CA LEU A 176 -9.70 -13.96 18.71
C LEU A 176 -10.95 -13.83 17.83
N ILE A 177 -12.03 -14.54 18.16
CA ILE A 177 -13.30 -14.45 17.43
C ILE A 177 -13.85 -13.02 17.42
N ALA A 178 -13.70 -12.28 18.52
CA ALA A 178 -14.10 -10.88 18.59
C ALA A 178 -13.21 -9.96 17.75
N SER A 179 -11.92 -10.27 17.61
CA SER A 179 -10.96 -9.48 16.83
C SER A 179 -11.08 -9.68 15.31
N GLU A 180 -11.61 -10.81 14.85
CA GLU A 180 -11.76 -11.15 13.43
C GLU A 180 -13.06 -10.62 12.78
N ARG A 181 -13.94 -9.99 13.57
CA ARG A 181 -15.24 -9.45 13.13
C ARG A 181 -15.18 -7.95 12.83
#